data_AF-A0A653DTP5-F1
#
_entry.id   AF-A0A653DTP5-F1
#
_cell.length_a   1.000
_cell.length_b   1.000
_cell.length_c   1.000
_cell.angle_alpha   90.00
_cell.angle_beta   90.00
_cell.angle_gamma   90.00
#
_symmetry.space_group_name_H-M   'P 1'
#
loop_
_entity.id
_entity.type
_entity.pdbx_description
1 polymer ?
#
loop_
_entity_poly.entity_id
_entity_poly.type
_entity_poly.pdbx_seq_one_letter_code
_entity_poly.pdbx_strand_id
1 'polypeptide(L)'
;MTKCSNVTCPEGTRPVATLGDCCKKCVEIVSNCMVYGNLHYKTFDGKMYDLNGIGKYQMVADCSNNTFSIRVANSVRNIPTLYSKTGGFTSFFTKRVAIRFGDVRMNLQQRGRIKYNGRKINAPFKEDGKFRVEKRRENVELILNNGVRIFWNGRSLVDVTVPPSYKNKLCGLCGNYNSNLMDDLTTKQGKINADIKTIVEWGLANKVQFNVQKTQATTLTKKSHDGLPTVEMEGHPIVESPSVKLLGININNNMSWHDHVVSIAKTASQKLVVLFRFRKLYIPEQLLLLYKAQIRPSLEFYHGRCSSELSQIITPKAVRTRNTREALRAHPYQVEVLTPRTSLLHHSFFWRTSTLWNQLPGNLFPDSYNLKRFKSNAYVRDCERRLGITIPYKWQKQTACDSSSLRKPKVTPRRTSYFTWDYNPPLKRHNITRSSAASPIPIN
;
A
#
# COMPACT_ATOMS: atom_id res chain seq x y z
N MET A 1 60.78 -14.04 6.00
CA MET A 1 59.54 -14.83 6.14
C MET A 1 58.55 -14.03 6.97
N THR A 2 57.54 -13.44 6.35
CA THR A 2 56.48 -12.71 7.06
C THR A 2 55.59 -13.75 7.75
N LYS A 3 55.66 -13.86 9.09
CA LYS A 3 54.78 -14.75 9.86
C LYS A 3 53.40 -14.10 9.96
N CYS A 4 52.37 -14.76 9.42
CA CYS A 4 50.99 -14.36 9.68
C CYS A 4 50.57 -14.81 11.09
N SER A 5 49.88 -13.93 11.80
CA SER A 5 49.22 -14.24 13.06
C SER A 5 47.99 -15.14 12.84
N ASN A 6 47.61 -15.93 13.84
CA ASN A 6 46.34 -16.64 13.82
C ASN A 6 45.19 -15.63 13.83
N VAL A 7 44.42 -15.60 12.74
CA VAL A 7 43.30 -14.68 12.56
C VAL A 7 42.04 -15.30 13.17
N THR A 8 41.56 -14.71 14.26
CA THR A 8 40.24 -15.00 14.82
C THR A 8 39.22 -14.10 14.13
N CYS A 9 38.20 -14.68 13.50
CA CYS A 9 37.21 -13.95 12.73
C CYS A 9 35.94 -13.68 13.54
N PRO A 10 35.28 -12.53 13.37
CA PRO A 10 34.00 -12.22 14.01
C PRO A 10 32.89 -13.18 13.55
N GLU A 11 31.82 -13.29 14.33
CA GLU A 11 30.67 -14.14 14.02
C GLU A 11 30.11 -13.88 12.61
N GLY A 12 29.79 -14.96 11.89
CA GLY A 12 29.33 -14.90 10.51
C GLY A 12 30.46 -14.73 9.46
N THR A 13 31.73 -14.73 9.87
CA THR A 13 32.88 -14.73 8.96
C THR A 13 33.82 -15.91 9.24
N ARG A 14 34.57 -16.33 8.22
CA ARG A 14 35.57 -17.40 8.32
C ARG A 14 36.90 -16.96 7.70
N PRO A 15 38.05 -17.42 8.23
CA PRO A 15 39.34 -17.10 7.64
C PRO A 15 39.54 -17.89 6.35
N VAL A 16 39.81 -17.19 5.25
CA VAL A 16 40.08 -17.78 3.93
C VAL A 16 41.43 -17.28 3.43
N ALA A 17 42.24 -18.21 2.90
CA ALA A 17 43.45 -17.88 2.16
C ALA A 17 43.09 -17.81 0.66
N THR A 18 43.26 -16.64 0.07
CA THR A 18 43.07 -16.37 -1.36
C THR A 18 44.41 -16.53 -2.08
N LEU A 19 44.38 -17.07 -3.30
CA LEU A 19 45.59 -17.23 -4.13
C LEU A 19 46.26 -15.85 -4.33
N GLY A 20 47.51 -15.71 -3.88
CA GLY A 20 48.28 -14.46 -3.96
C GLY A 20 48.26 -13.59 -2.69
N ASP A 21 47.41 -13.89 -1.70
CA ASP A 21 47.44 -13.19 -0.41
C ASP A 21 48.40 -13.86 0.56
N CYS A 22 49.27 -13.07 1.19
CA CYS A 22 50.24 -13.55 2.18
C CYS A 22 49.55 -14.10 3.46
N CYS A 23 48.41 -13.51 3.87
CA CYS A 23 47.70 -13.88 5.11
C CYS A 23 46.20 -14.12 4.88
N LYS A 24 45.60 -14.97 5.74
CA LYS A 24 44.16 -15.26 5.73
C LYS A 24 43.36 -13.99 6.01
N LYS A 25 42.27 -13.77 5.26
CA LYS A 25 41.31 -12.69 5.50
C LYS A 25 39.98 -13.27 5.94
N CYS A 26 39.25 -12.56 6.80
CA CYS A 26 37.90 -12.96 7.17
C CYS A 26 36.94 -12.65 6.01
N VAL A 27 36.28 -13.70 5.51
CA VAL A 27 35.27 -13.60 4.46
C VAL A 27 33.93 -14.03 5.05
N GLU A 28 32.87 -13.32 4.69
CA GLU A 28 31.52 -13.66 5.13
C GLU A 28 31.13 -15.08 4.69
N ILE A 29 30.51 -15.82 5.62
CA ILE A 29 30.04 -17.17 5.39
C ILE A 29 28.78 -17.08 4.54
N VAL A 30 28.82 -17.73 3.37
CA VAL A 30 27.62 -17.97 2.58
C VAL A 30 26.68 -18.84 3.41
N SER A 31 25.50 -18.31 3.73
CA SER A 31 24.49 -19.03 4.50
C SER A 31 23.29 -19.40 3.64
N ASN A 32 22.60 -20.47 4.05
CA ASN A 32 21.43 -21.00 3.41
C ASN A 32 20.22 -21.02 4.37
N CYS A 33 19.05 -20.78 3.81
CA CYS A 33 17.77 -21.02 4.48
C CYS A 33 17.12 -22.25 3.87
N MET A 34 16.58 -23.14 4.70
CA MET A 34 15.99 -24.39 4.25
C MET A 34 14.59 -24.61 4.83
N VAL A 35 13.74 -25.29 4.07
CA VAL A 35 12.55 -25.97 4.58
C VAL A 35 12.57 -27.43 4.14
N TYR A 36 12.34 -28.36 5.05
CA TYR A 36 12.43 -29.80 4.79
C TYR A 36 11.43 -30.62 5.61
N GLY A 37 11.22 -31.87 5.20
CA GLY A 37 10.37 -32.82 5.93
C GLY A 37 8.96 -32.27 6.18
N ASN A 38 8.54 -32.30 7.45
CA ASN A 38 7.23 -31.88 7.92
C ASN A 38 7.15 -30.36 8.20
N LEU A 39 7.70 -29.53 7.29
CA LEU A 39 7.83 -28.08 7.44
C LEU A 39 8.78 -27.63 8.57
N HIS A 40 9.90 -28.33 8.73
CA HIS A 40 11.03 -27.86 9.55
C HIS A 40 11.78 -26.77 8.78
N TYR A 41 11.93 -25.60 9.38
CA TYR A 41 12.68 -24.47 8.83
C TYR A 41 14.02 -24.32 9.53
N LYS A 42 15.01 -23.88 8.75
CA LYS A 42 16.28 -23.33 9.23
C LYS A 42 16.48 -21.97 8.58
N THR A 43 16.66 -20.92 9.37
CA THR A 43 16.94 -19.55 8.89
C THR A 43 18.39 -19.38 8.45
N PHE A 44 18.72 -18.21 7.88
CA PHE A 44 20.09 -17.90 7.49
C PHE A 44 21.04 -17.80 8.70
N ASP A 45 20.58 -17.37 9.86
CA ASP A 45 21.43 -17.26 11.05
C ASP A 45 21.40 -18.55 11.90
N GLY A 46 20.72 -19.59 11.42
CA GLY A 46 20.77 -20.95 11.96
C GLY A 46 19.63 -21.30 12.92
N LYS A 47 18.65 -20.41 13.14
CA LYS A 47 17.47 -20.70 13.95
C LYS A 47 16.64 -21.81 13.29
N MET A 48 16.40 -22.87 14.05
CA MET A 48 15.52 -23.97 13.65
C MET A 48 14.15 -23.84 14.32
N TYR A 49 13.07 -24.10 13.57
CA TYR A 49 11.70 -24.08 14.09
C TYR A 49 10.73 -24.81 13.15
N ASP A 50 9.55 -25.13 13.65
CA ASP A 50 8.51 -25.84 12.91
C ASP A 50 7.33 -24.91 12.59
N LEU A 51 6.79 -25.01 11.37
CA LEU A 51 5.63 -24.22 10.94
C LEU A 51 4.52 -25.13 10.42
N ASN A 52 3.48 -25.35 11.22
CA ASN A 52 2.36 -26.24 10.87
C ASN A 52 1.24 -25.55 10.08
N GLY A 53 1.55 -24.50 9.32
CA GLY A 53 0.59 -23.67 8.60
C GLY A 53 0.37 -24.09 7.14
N ILE A 54 -0.89 -24.31 6.75
CA ILE A 54 -1.29 -24.51 5.34
C ILE A 54 -1.48 -23.15 4.68
N GLY A 55 -0.92 -22.96 3.47
CA GLY A 55 -1.11 -21.72 2.73
C GLY A 55 0.12 -21.28 1.95
N LYS A 56 0.16 -19.99 1.60
CA LYS A 56 1.27 -19.39 0.88
C LYS A 56 2.03 -18.47 1.82
N TYR A 57 3.33 -18.72 1.98
CA TYR A 57 4.20 -17.96 2.85
C TYR A 57 5.33 -17.31 2.08
N GLN A 58 5.78 -16.16 2.55
CA GLN A 58 7.03 -15.55 2.08
C GLN A 58 8.19 -16.21 2.82
N MET A 59 8.93 -17.05 2.11
CA MET A 59 10.11 -17.72 2.66
C MET A 59 11.21 -16.69 2.87
N VAL A 60 11.56 -15.96 1.80
CA VAL A 60 12.55 -14.88 1.84
C VAL A 60 12.25 -13.86 0.74
N ALA A 61 12.51 -12.59 1.01
CA ALA A 61 12.57 -11.54 0.01
C ALA A 61 13.68 -10.54 0.37
N ASP A 62 14.20 -9.85 -0.64
CA ASP A 62 14.98 -8.62 -0.44
C ASP A 62 14.01 -7.49 -0.11
N CYS A 63 14.04 -7.02 1.14
CA CYS A 63 13.11 -6.05 1.68
C CYS A 63 13.68 -4.63 1.67
N SER A 64 14.96 -4.46 1.30
CA SER A 64 15.58 -3.16 1.07
C SER A 64 15.35 -2.69 -0.36
N ASN A 65 15.74 -3.49 -1.35
CA ASN A 65 15.74 -3.09 -2.76
C ASN A 65 14.66 -3.79 -3.59
N ASN A 66 13.91 -4.74 -3.01
CA ASN A 66 12.86 -5.48 -3.69
C ASN A 66 13.34 -6.22 -4.96
N THR A 67 14.60 -6.68 -4.98
CA THR A 67 15.18 -7.34 -6.16
C THR A 67 14.58 -8.73 -6.42
N PHE A 68 14.33 -9.51 -5.38
CA PHE A 68 13.74 -10.85 -5.48
C PHE A 68 12.76 -11.17 -4.35
N SER A 69 11.86 -12.12 -4.60
CA SER A 69 11.02 -12.74 -3.57
C SER A 69 10.77 -14.21 -3.87
N ILE A 70 10.85 -15.05 -2.84
CA ILE A 70 10.63 -16.49 -2.89
C ILE A 70 9.47 -16.82 -1.93
N ARG A 71 8.42 -17.43 -2.47
CA ARG A 71 7.24 -17.86 -1.73
C ARG A 71 7.07 -19.36 -1.83
N VAL A 72 6.73 -19.99 -0.70
CA VAL A 72 6.41 -21.42 -0.62
C VAL A 72 4.91 -21.60 -0.45
N ALA A 73 4.35 -22.61 -1.09
CA ALA A 73 2.97 -23.03 -0.87
C ALA A 73 2.99 -24.35 -0.09
N ASN A 74 2.63 -24.29 1.17
CA ASN A 74 2.58 -25.43 2.09
C ASN A 74 1.19 -26.08 2.00
N SER A 75 1.18 -27.41 2.00
CA SER A 75 -0.01 -28.23 1.87
C SER A 75 0.07 -29.37 2.87
N VAL A 76 -1.09 -29.96 3.12
CA VAL A 76 -1.22 -31.16 3.93
C VAL A 76 -1.57 -32.37 3.06
N ARG A 77 -1.16 -33.55 3.51
CA ARG A 77 -1.48 -34.86 2.96
C ARG A 77 -1.80 -35.81 4.12
N ASN A 78 -2.87 -36.58 3.98
CA ASN A 78 -3.11 -37.73 4.85
C ASN A 78 -2.33 -38.93 4.31
N ILE A 79 -1.53 -39.55 5.16
CA ILE A 79 -0.83 -40.79 4.85
C ILE A 79 -1.63 -41.94 5.49
N PRO A 80 -2.27 -42.81 4.68
CA PRO A 80 -2.97 -43.98 5.21
C PRO A 80 -1.99 -44.90 5.94
N THR A 81 -2.36 -45.41 7.10
CA THR A 81 -1.60 -46.47 7.77
C THR A 81 -2.14 -47.83 7.35
N LEU A 82 -1.27 -48.85 7.30
CA LEU A 82 -1.65 -50.22 6.92
C LEU A 82 -2.71 -50.86 7.84
N TYR A 83 -2.95 -50.28 9.03
CA TYR A 83 -3.76 -50.87 10.09
C TYR A 83 -5.01 -50.07 10.46
N SER A 84 -5.34 -48.97 9.77
CA SER A 84 -6.54 -48.21 10.09
C SER A 84 -7.26 -47.69 8.86
N LYS A 85 -8.53 -48.11 8.70
CA LYS A 85 -9.47 -47.57 7.70
C LYS A 85 -9.95 -46.14 8.05
N THR A 86 -9.64 -45.65 9.25
CA THR A 86 -10.09 -44.34 9.78
C THR A 86 -8.95 -43.46 10.33
N GLY A 87 -7.72 -43.97 10.44
CA GLY A 87 -6.58 -43.30 11.07
C GLY A 87 -5.35 -43.23 10.16
N GLY A 88 -5.09 -42.05 9.61
CA GLY A 88 -3.84 -41.72 8.93
C GLY A 88 -3.09 -40.63 9.69
N PHE A 89 -1.78 -40.53 9.50
CA PHE A 89 -1.01 -39.41 10.02
C PHE A 89 -0.99 -38.26 9.01
N THR A 90 -1.10 -37.04 9.54
CA THR A 90 -1.15 -35.82 8.76
C THR A 90 0.27 -35.34 8.50
N SER A 91 0.69 -35.28 7.23
CA SER A 91 2.01 -34.80 6.83
C SER A 91 1.90 -33.48 6.09
N PHE A 92 2.61 -32.48 6.59
CA PHE A 92 2.77 -31.18 5.98
C PHE A 92 4.00 -31.17 5.07
N PHE A 93 3.89 -30.49 3.92
CA PHE A 93 4.99 -30.39 2.98
C PHE A 93 4.87 -29.15 2.11
N THR A 94 6.00 -28.64 1.63
CA THR A 94 5.99 -27.62 0.58
C THR A 94 5.60 -28.27 -0.75
N LYS A 95 4.53 -27.79 -1.38
CA LYS A 95 4.01 -28.32 -2.66
C LYS A 95 4.58 -27.59 -3.88
N ARG A 96 4.98 -26.33 -3.70
CA ARG A 96 5.37 -25.43 -4.79
C ARG A 96 6.24 -24.29 -4.27
N VAL A 97 7.22 -23.89 -5.07
CA VAL A 97 8.06 -22.70 -4.86
C VAL A 97 7.79 -21.71 -5.99
N ALA A 98 7.46 -20.47 -5.64
CA ALA A 98 7.26 -19.38 -6.58
C ALA A 98 8.34 -18.32 -6.37
N ILE A 99 9.13 -18.08 -7.41
CA ILE A 99 10.24 -17.14 -7.41
C ILE A 99 9.89 -15.97 -8.32
N ARG A 100 10.10 -14.75 -7.84
CA ARG A 100 10.03 -13.52 -8.62
C ARG A 100 11.37 -12.81 -8.55
N PHE A 101 11.92 -12.45 -9.71
CA PHE A 101 13.15 -11.69 -9.83
C PHE A 101 13.00 -10.74 -11.03
N GLY A 102 12.84 -9.44 -10.79
CA GLY A 102 12.48 -8.49 -11.85
C GLY A 102 11.18 -8.88 -12.59
N ASP A 103 11.28 -9.11 -13.89
CA ASP A 103 10.22 -9.61 -14.78
C ASP A 103 10.10 -11.14 -14.79
N VAL A 104 11.13 -11.85 -14.32
CA VAL A 104 11.18 -13.31 -14.27
C VAL A 104 10.21 -13.85 -13.22
N ARG A 105 9.30 -14.74 -13.65
CA ARG A 105 8.41 -15.50 -12.77
C ARG A 105 8.63 -16.99 -12.95
N MET A 106 9.27 -17.62 -11.96
CA MET A 106 9.52 -19.05 -11.94
C MET A 106 8.59 -19.76 -10.96
N ASN A 107 8.11 -20.94 -11.36
CA ASN A 107 7.26 -21.79 -10.53
C ASN A 107 7.81 -23.21 -10.55
N LEU A 108 8.36 -23.66 -9.42
CA LEU A 108 8.86 -25.01 -9.23
C LEU A 108 7.78 -25.83 -8.53
N GLN A 109 7.41 -26.96 -9.12
CA GLN A 109 6.34 -27.83 -8.65
C GLN A 109 6.89 -29.25 -8.40
N GLN A 110 6.10 -30.08 -7.72
CA GLN A 110 6.45 -31.47 -7.48
C GLN A 110 6.76 -32.23 -8.78
N ARG A 111 7.58 -33.29 -8.67
CA ARG A 111 8.13 -34.08 -9.79
C ARG A 111 9.04 -33.27 -10.72
N GLY A 112 9.66 -32.22 -10.18
CA GLY A 112 10.56 -31.33 -10.93
C GLY A 112 9.90 -30.62 -12.10
N ARG A 113 8.61 -30.28 -12.00
CA ARG A 113 7.88 -29.52 -13.05
C ARG A 113 8.20 -28.04 -12.91
N ILE A 114 8.62 -27.39 -14.00
CA ILE A 114 9.07 -25.99 -14.00
C ILE A 114 8.16 -25.18 -14.92
N LYS A 115 7.71 -24.00 -14.46
CA LYS A 115 7.08 -22.99 -15.31
C LYS A 115 7.87 -21.68 -15.25
N TYR A 116 8.10 -21.10 -16.42
CA TYR A 116 8.65 -19.77 -16.61
C TYR A 116 7.60 -18.87 -17.27
N ASN A 117 7.25 -17.75 -16.64
CA ASN A 117 6.24 -16.80 -17.14
C ASN A 117 4.91 -17.46 -17.56
N GLY A 118 4.49 -18.47 -16.80
CA GLY A 118 3.26 -19.24 -17.04
C GLY A 118 3.40 -20.43 -17.99
N ARG A 119 4.46 -20.48 -18.81
CA ARG A 119 4.73 -21.56 -19.76
C ARG A 119 5.58 -22.65 -19.11
N LYS A 120 5.28 -23.92 -19.42
CA LYS A 120 6.10 -25.05 -18.96
C LYS A 120 7.42 -25.04 -19.74
N ILE A 121 8.53 -25.22 -19.04
CA ILE A 121 9.86 -25.37 -19.65
C ILE A 121 10.49 -26.69 -19.22
N ASN A 122 11.42 -27.19 -20.02
CA ASN A 122 12.28 -28.33 -19.69
C ASN A 122 13.69 -27.79 -19.44
N ALA A 123 14.38 -28.34 -18.45
CA ALA A 123 15.78 -28.01 -18.15
C ALA A 123 16.73 -29.02 -18.83
N PRO A 124 17.98 -28.65 -19.15
CA PRO A 124 18.60 -27.35 -18.87
C PRO A 124 17.98 -26.21 -19.69
N PHE A 125 17.82 -25.05 -19.07
CA PHE A 125 17.29 -23.84 -19.73
C PHE A 125 17.98 -22.61 -19.14
N LYS A 126 18.26 -21.61 -19.97
CA LYS A 126 18.83 -20.34 -19.50
C LYS A 126 18.23 -19.19 -20.30
N GLU A 127 18.20 -18.04 -19.65
CA GLU A 127 17.99 -16.75 -20.31
C GLU A 127 19.19 -15.89 -19.95
N ASP A 128 19.98 -15.56 -20.97
CA ASP A 128 21.27 -14.88 -20.79
C ASP A 128 21.07 -13.57 -20.03
N GLY A 129 21.95 -13.33 -19.05
CA GLY A 129 21.86 -12.18 -18.18
C GLY A 129 20.70 -12.21 -17.17
N LYS A 130 19.87 -13.27 -17.09
CA LYS A 130 18.79 -13.37 -16.09
C LYS A 130 18.91 -14.58 -15.17
N PHE A 131 18.91 -15.79 -15.71
CA PHE A 131 18.95 -17.02 -14.90
C PHE A 131 19.41 -18.24 -15.69
N ARG A 132 19.85 -19.26 -14.95
CA ARG A 132 20.10 -20.63 -15.45
C ARG A 132 19.35 -21.62 -14.56
N VAL A 133 18.68 -22.59 -15.18
CA VAL A 133 18.02 -23.69 -14.48
C VAL A 133 18.53 -25.03 -14.99
N GLU A 134 18.89 -25.89 -14.06
CA GLU A 134 19.33 -27.26 -14.31
C GLU A 134 18.42 -28.23 -13.58
N LYS A 135 18.33 -29.45 -14.12
CA LYS A 135 17.52 -30.51 -13.53
C LYS A 135 18.24 -31.84 -13.61
N ARG A 136 18.33 -32.53 -12.47
CA ARG A 136 18.81 -33.92 -12.38
C ARG A 136 17.74 -34.77 -11.71
N ARG A 137 17.15 -35.71 -12.45
CA ARG A 137 15.95 -36.46 -12.03
C ARG A 137 14.81 -35.50 -11.67
N GLU A 138 14.40 -35.43 -10.40
CA GLU A 138 13.36 -34.51 -9.91
C GLU A 138 13.96 -33.22 -9.32
N ASN A 139 15.26 -33.21 -9.03
CA ASN A 139 15.97 -32.09 -8.42
C ASN A 139 16.14 -30.97 -9.42
N VAL A 140 15.76 -29.75 -9.03
CA VAL A 140 15.87 -28.54 -9.83
C VAL A 140 16.78 -27.57 -9.10
N GLU A 141 17.78 -27.06 -9.80
CA GLU A 141 18.66 -25.99 -9.33
C GLU A 141 18.46 -24.76 -10.21
N LEU A 142 18.05 -23.65 -9.59
CA LEU A 142 17.83 -22.36 -10.25
C LEU A 142 18.84 -21.36 -9.71
N ILE A 143 19.65 -20.79 -10.61
CA ILE A 143 20.65 -19.78 -10.30
C ILE A 143 20.22 -18.49 -10.98
N LEU A 144 19.99 -17.45 -10.19
CA LEU A 144 19.71 -16.10 -10.65
C LEU A 144 21.03 -15.35 -10.89
N ASN A 145 21.04 -14.41 -11.83
CA ASN A 145 22.21 -13.58 -12.14
C ASN A 145 22.70 -12.73 -10.94
N ASN A 146 21.84 -12.42 -9.97
CA ASN A 146 22.18 -11.71 -8.74
C ASN A 146 22.83 -12.60 -7.67
N GLY A 147 23.19 -13.83 -8.04
CA GLY A 147 23.90 -14.80 -7.19
C GLY A 147 23.00 -15.63 -6.27
N VAL A 148 21.69 -15.35 -6.21
CA VAL A 148 20.74 -16.15 -5.41
C VAL A 148 20.53 -17.51 -6.07
N ARG A 149 20.69 -18.58 -5.29
CA ARG A 149 20.53 -19.98 -5.73
C ARG A 149 19.37 -20.62 -4.99
N ILE A 150 18.55 -21.36 -5.74
CA ILE A 150 17.39 -22.08 -5.23
C ILE A 150 17.51 -23.53 -5.64
N PHE A 151 17.53 -24.43 -4.67
CA PHE A 151 17.47 -25.86 -4.88
C PHE A 151 16.10 -26.39 -4.45
N TRP A 152 15.50 -27.23 -5.29
CA TRP A 152 14.22 -27.88 -5.06
C TRP A 152 14.33 -29.37 -5.38
N ASN A 153 14.14 -30.25 -4.40
CA ASN A 153 14.30 -31.70 -4.62
C ASN A 153 13.13 -32.36 -5.38
N GLY A 154 12.15 -31.59 -5.84
CA GLY A 154 10.97 -32.13 -6.53
C GLY A 154 9.88 -32.69 -5.59
N ARG A 155 10.09 -32.69 -4.26
CA ARG A 155 9.19 -33.30 -3.29
C ARG A 155 8.73 -32.33 -2.20
N SER A 156 9.67 -31.87 -1.35
CA SER A 156 9.39 -31.03 -0.18
C SER A 156 10.57 -30.17 0.30
N LEU A 157 11.82 -30.52 -0.04
CA LEU A 157 13.00 -29.77 0.38
C LEU A 157 13.22 -28.56 -0.53
N VAL A 158 13.22 -27.38 0.06
CA VAL A 158 13.70 -26.14 -0.56
C VAL A 158 14.94 -25.68 0.19
N ASP A 159 16.00 -25.37 -0.54
CA ASP A 159 17.19 -24.68 -0.03
C ASP A 159 17.37 -23.40 -0.84
N VAL A 160 17.52 -22.27 -0.13
CA VAL A 160 17.83 -20.98 -0.71
C VAL A 160 19.16 -20.51 -0.16
N THR A 161 20.13 -20.31 -1.06
CA THR A 161 21.43 -19.74 -0.75
C THR A 161 21.51 -18.32 -1.32
N VAL A 162 21.96 -17.36 -0.51
CA VAL A 162 22.08 -15.95 -0.90
C VAL A 162 23.53 -15.47 -0.75
N PRO A 163 24.01 -14.56 -1.62
CA PRO A 163 25.30 -13.93 -1.42
C PRO A 163 25.34 -13.09 -0.14
N PRO A 164 26.51 -12.93 0.49
CA PRO A 164 26.66 -12.12 1.70
C PRO A 164 26.27 -10.65 1.54
N SER A 165 26.26 -10.12 0.30
CA SER A 165 25.77 -8.77 -0.02
C SER A 165 24.32 -8.49 0.39
N TYR A 166 23.55 -9.52 0.74
CA TYR A 166 22.18 -9.42 1.25
C TYR A 166 22.07 -9.35 2.78
N LYS A 167 23.19 -9.33 3.52
CA LYS A 167 23.19 -9.18 4.98
C LYS A 167 22.39 -7.94 5.40
N ASN A 168 21.52 -8.09 6.39
CA ASN A 168 20.57 -7.06 6.89
C ASN A 168 19.52 -6.55 5.87
N LYS A 169 19.39 -7.17 4.69
CA LYS A 169 18.45 -6.73 3.64
C LYS A 169 17.27 -7.66 3.46
N LEU A 170 17.31 -8.83 4.09
CA LEU A 170 16.31 -9.88 3.88
C LEU A 170 15.18 -9.78 4.89
N CYS A 171 14.01 -10.30 4.51
CA CYS A 171 12.93 -10.57 5.45
C CYS A 171 12.04 -11.72 4.99
N GLY A 172 11.39 -12.40 5.93
CA GLY A 172 10.51 -13.54 5.68
C GLY A 172 10.66 -14.59 6.77
N LEU A 173 10.16 -15.79 6.49
CA LEU A 173 10.33 -16.96 7.38
C LEU A 173 11.81 -17.34 7.60
N CYS A 174 12.71 -16.94 6.69
CA CYS A 174 14.14 -17.20 6.80
C CYS A 174 14.92 -16.18 7.67
N GLY A 175 14.24 -15.28 8.37
CA GLY A 175 14.89 -14.26 9.19
C GLY A 175 15.38 -13.05 8.41
N ASN A 176 16.26 -12.25 9.03
CA ASN A 176 16.76 -10.98 8.50
C ASN A 176 18.22 -11.06 7.97
N TYR A 177 18.89 -12.19 8.19
CA TYR A 177 20.28 -12.46 7.79
C TYR A 177 21.24 -11.41 8.34
N ASN A 178 21.30 -11.29 9.67
CA ASN A 178 22.18 -10.34 10.38
C ASN A 178 23.20 -11.03 11.29
N SER A 179 23.28 -12.37 11.26
CA SER A 179 24.09 -13.21 12.14
C SER A 179 23.58 -13.29 13.60
N ASN A 180 22.33 -12.89 13.87
CA ASN A 180 21.70 -12.99 15.18
C ASN A 180 20.44 -13.87 15.15
N LEU A 181 20.61 -15.17 15.43
CA LEU A 181 19.51 -16.14 15.46
C LEU A 181 18.39 -15.84 16.46
N MET A 182 18.63 -14.96 17.44
CA MET A 182 17.64 -14.62 18.47
C MET A 182 16.54 -13.69 17.95
N ASP A 183 16.81 -12.94 16.88
CA ASP A 183 15.84 -12.01 16.28
C ASP A 183 15.21 -12.53 14.96
N ASP A 184 15.58 -13.74 14.53
CA ASP A 184 15.11 -14.34 13.28
C ASP A 184 13.60 -14.64 13.26
N LEU A 185 13.03 -14.93 14.42
CA LEU A 185 11.58 -15.17 14.58
C LEU A 185 10.83 -13.92 15.03
N THR A 186 11.51 -12.77 15.05
CA THR A 186 10.87 -11.50 15.38
C THR A 186 9.86 -11.21 14.29
N THR A 187 8.60 -11.45 14.62
CA THR A 187 7.49 -11.14 13.74
C THR A 187 7.42 -9.63 13.52
N LYS A 188 6.55 -9.18 12.61
CA LYS A 188 6.22 -7.74 12.50
C LYS A 188 5.79 -7.15 13.85
N GLN A 189 5.35 -7.97 14.80
CA GLN A 189 5.02 -7.58 16.16
C GLN A 189 6.22 -7.27 17.02
N GLY A 190 7.21 -8.16 17.08
CA GLY A 190 8.44 -7.88 17.81
C GLY A 190 9.15 -6.67 17.21
N LYS A 191 8.97 -6.40 15.91
CA LYS A 191 9.36 -5.13 15.31
C LYS A 191 8.55 -3.93 15.85
N ILE A 192 7.22 -4.01 15.93
CA ILE A 192 6.40 -2.92 16.52
C ILE A 192 6.80 -2.66 17.99
N ASN A 193 6.98 -3.70 18.80
CA ASN A 193 7.40 -3.55 20.19
C ASN A 193 8.84 -3.00 20.29
N ALA A 194 9.75 -3.40 19.39
CA ALA A 194 11.07 -2.80 19.29
C ALA A 194 11.02 -1.32 18.88
N ASP A 195 10.18 -0.96 17.90
CA ASP A 195 9.97 0.42 17.46
C ASP A 195 9.41 1.28 18.62
N ILE A 196 8.44 0.75 19.38
CA ILE A 196 7.90 1.41 20.58
C ILE A 196 8.99 1.59 21.64
N LYS A 197 9.84 0.59 21.86
CA LYS A 197 10.97 0.71 22.77
C LYS A 197 11.92 1.83 22.34
N THR A 198 12.25 1.92 21.05
CA THR A 198 13.08 3.01 20.51
C THR A 198 12.42 4.38 20.70
N ILE A 199 11.08 4.48 20.55
CA ILE A 199 10.34 5.72 20.81
C ILE A 199 10.43 6.11 22.30
N VAL A 200 10.28 5.15 23.21
CA VAL A 200 10.41 5.39 24.66
C VAL A 200 11.84 5.83 25.00
N GLU A 201 12.86 5.16 24.49
CA GLU A 201 14.27 5.54 24.65
C GLU A 201 14.57 6.95 24.13
N TRP A 202 14.03 7.30 22.95
CA TRP A 202 14.09 8.66 22.41
C TRP A 202 13.40 9.67 23.32
N GLY A 203 12.23 9.32 23.86
CA GLY A 203 11.50 10.16 24.82
C GLY A 203 12.34 10.46 26.05
N LEU A 204 12.93 9.43 26.67
CA LEU A 204 13.82 9.58 27.81
C LEU A 204 15.02 10.49 27.49
N ALA A 205 15.68 10.28 26.35
CA ALA A 205 16.80 11.12 25.90
C ALA A 205 16.42 12.60 25.70
N ASN A 206 15.15 12.85 25.31
CA ASN A 206 14.63 14.20 25.06
C ASN A 206 13.77 14.75 26.22
N LYS A 207 13.78 14.09 27.39
CA LYS A 207 12.97 14.48 28.57
C LYS A 207 11.46 14.52 28.30
N VAL A 208 10.99 13.68 27.38
CA VAL A 208 9.57 13.45 27.08
C VAL A 208 9.13 12.14 27.74
N GLN A 209 8.17 12.22 28.66
CA GLN A 209 7.56 11.05 29.27
C GLN A 209 6.20 10.78 28.63
N PHE A 210 6.04 9.60 28.06
CA PHE A 210 4.78 9.17 27.45
C PHE A 210 3.85 8.59 28.53
N ASN A 211 2.57 8.95 28.48
CA ASN A 211 1.58 8.42 29.42
C ASN A 211 1.02 7.09 28.89
N VAL A 212 1.60 5.99 29.35
CA VAL A 212 1.23 4.62 28.95
C VAL A 212 -0.26 4.33 29.12
N GLN A 213 -0.88 4.80 30.22
CA GLN A 213 -2.32 4.58 30.48
C GLN A 213 -3.25 5.32 29.51
N LYS A 214 -2.77 6.41 28.89
CA LYS A 214 -3.51 7.17 27.87
C LYS A 214 -3.17 6.74 26.45
N THR A 215 -2.15 5.89 26.27
CA THR A 215 -1.77 5.37 24.97
C THR A 215 -2.80 4.35 24.51
N GLN A 216 -3.27 4.50 23.28
CA GLN A 216 -4.22 3.60 22.64
C GLN A 216 -3.66 3.13 21.30
N ALA A 217 -3.96 1.89 20.92
CA ALA A 217 -3.66 1.36 19.60
C ALA A 217 -4.96 1.16 18.82
N THR A 218 -4.95 1.42 17.51
CA THR A 218 -6.08 1.10 16.63
C THR A 218 -5.55 0.54 15.33
N THR A 219 -5.94 -0.68 14.99
CA THR A 219 -5.57 -1.31 13.72
C THR A 219 -6.53 -0.90 12.62
N LEU A 220 -6.01 -0.38 11.50
CA LEU A 220 -6.80 0.03 10.34
C LEU A 220 -6.78 -1.06 9.26
N THR A 221 -7.89 -1.79 9.09
CA THR A 221 -7.97 -2.90 8.10
C THR A 221 -9.39 -3.07 7.55
N LYS A 222 -9.48 -3.55 6.30
CA LYS A 222 -10.76 -3.97 5.67
C LYS A 222 -11.05 -5.47 5.80
N LYS A 223 -10.17 -6.24 6.45
CA LYS A 223 -10.27 -7.71 6.61
C LYS A 223 -10.63 -8.08 8.05
N SER A 224 -11.10 -9.31 8.26
CA SER A 224 -11.40 -9.85 9.60
C SER A 224 -10.23 -9.66 10.57
N HIS A 225 -10.58 -9.42 11.83
CA HIS A 225 -9.78 -8.83 12.89
C HIS A 225 -9.31 -9.89 13.92
N ASP A 226 -9.23 -11.16 13.52
CA ASP A 226 -8.91 -12.25 14.46
C ASP A 226 -7.40 -12.48 14.54
N GLY A 227 -6.88 -12.58 15.77
CA GLY A 227 -5.50 -12.94 16.05
C GLY A 227 -4.48 -11.81 15.88
N LEU A 228 -4.90 -10.56 16.09
CA LEU A 228 -3.94 -9.48 16.25
C LEU A 228 -3.16 -9.66 17.55
N PRO A 229 -1.88 -9.30 17.53
CA PRO A 229 -0.95 -9.55 18.62
C PRO A 229 -0.91 -8.40 19.62
N THR A 230 -0.60 -8.73 20.87
CA THR A 230 -0.47 -7.74 21.94
C THR A 230 0.72 -6.81 21.69
N VAL A 231 0.46 -5.51 21.69
CA VAL A 231 1.45 -4.45 21.63
C VAL A 231 1.74 -3.99 23.04
N GLU A 232 3.00 -3.84 23.42
CA GLU A 232 3.41 -3.50 24.78
C GLU A 232 4.29 -2.25 24.80
N MET A 233 4.14 -1.44 25.84
CA MET A 233 4.94 -0.24 26.08
C MET A 233 5.34 -0.22 27.55
N GLU A 234 6.64 -0.14 27.84
CA GLU A 234 7.17 -0.18 29.21
C GLU A 234 6.64 -1.37 30.03
N GLY A 235 6.48 -2.54 29.40
CA GLY A 235 5.97 -3.76 30.03
C GLY A 235 4.45 -3.77 30.27
N HIS A 236 3.72 -2.74 29.85
CA HIS A 236 2.27 -2.68 29.95
C HIS A 236 1.63 -2.91 28.58
N PRO A 237 0.61 -3.78 28.46
CA PRO A 237 -0.09 -3.99 27.20
C PRO A 237 -0.91 -2.74 26.83
N ILE A 238 -0.76 -2.27 25.60
CA ILE A 238 -1.59 -1.20 25.04
C ILE A 238 -2.91 -1.80 24.58
N VAL A 239 -4.01 -1.27 25.11
CA VAL A 239 -5.36 -1.71 24.76
C VAL A 239 -5.71 -1.26 23.34
N GLU A 240 -6.22 -2.20 22.55
CA GLU A 240 -6.76 -1.89 21.23
C GLU A 240 -8.13 -1.23 21.34
N SER A 241 -8.26 -0.05 20.72
CA SER A 241 -9.50 0.70 20.62
C SER A 241 -10.10 0.55 19.22
N PRO A 242 -11.44 0.38 19.09
CA PRO A 242 -12.12 0.30 17.80
C PRO A 242 -12.09 1.64 17.04
N SER A 243 -11.76 2.74 17.70
CA SER A 243 -11.61 4.06 17.07
C SER A 243 -10.54 4.92 17.74
N VAL A 244 -9.91 5.77 16.96
CA VAL A 244 -8.92 6.74 17.41
C VAL A 244 -9.31 8.14 16.94
N LYS A 245 -9.14 9.13 17.82
CA LYS A 245 -9.34 10.54 17.47
C LYS A 245 -8.00 11.20 17.18
N LEU A 246 -7.79 11.63 15.94
CA LEU A 246 -6.58 12.30 15.48
C LEU A 246 -6.93 13.68 14.92
N LEU A 247 -6.45 14.73 15.57
CA LEU A 247 -6.65 16.14 15.15
C LEU A 247 -8.12 16.50 14.87
N GLY A 248 -9.05 15.98 15.68
CA GLY A 248 -10.50 16.22 15.53
C GLY A 248 -11.22 15.26 14.57
N ILE A 249 -10.51 14.34 13.93
CA ILE A 249 -11.06 13.31 13.06
C ILE A 249 -11.18 12.00 13.84
N ASN A 250 -12.36 11.39 13.80
CA ASN A 250 -12.58 10.06 14.38
C ASN A 250 -12.33 9.03 13.29
N ILE A 251 -11.35 8.15 13.48
CA ILE A 251 -10.98 7.09 12.54
C ILE A 251 -11.30 5.77 13.22
N ASN A 252 -12.14 4.94 12.61
CA ASN A 252 -12.45 3.61 13.11
C ASN A 252 -11.57 2.53 12.46
N ASN A 253 -11.52 1.38 13.11
CA ASN A 253 -10.74 0.22 12.69
C ASN A 253 -11.17 -0.36 11.33
N ASN A 254 -12.46 -0.23 10.97
CA ASN A 254 -13.03 -0.73 9.72
C ASN A 254 -12.98 0.27 8.55
N MET A 255 -12.35 1.44 8.74
CA MET A 255 -12.23 2.51 7.73
C MET A 255 -13.58 3.06 7.24
N SER A 256 -14.65 2.93 8.02
CA SER A 256 -15.94 3.59 7.78
C SER A 256 -15.91 5.04 8.26
N TRP A 257 -16.54 5.95 7.52
CA TRP A 257 -16.65 7.35 7.95
C TRP A 257 -17.93 7.63 8.76
N HIS A 258 -18.76 6.61 8.99
CA HIS A 258 -20.09 6.79 9.57
C HIS A 258 -20.06 7.53 10.92
N ASP A 259 -19.30 7.04 11.90
CA ASP A 259 -19.27 7.61 13.25
C ASP A 259 -18.76 9.06 13.25
N HIS A 260 -17.78 9.35 12.39
CA HIS A 260 -17.26 10.70 12.22
C HIS A 260 -18.31 11.63 11.60
N VAL A 261 -18.99 11.18 10.54
CA VAL A 261 -20.05 11.95 9.88
C VAL A 261 -21.22 12.21 10.83
N VAL A 262 -21.63 11.20 11.62
CA VAL A 262 -22.68 11.35 12.63
C VAL A 262 -22.26 12.37 13.69
N SER A 263 -21.01 12.33 14.16
CA SER A 263 -20.48 13.29 15.11
C SER A 263 -20.52 14.72 14.56
N ILE A 264 -20.08 14.93 13.32
CA ILE A 264 -20.11 16.23 12.65
C ILE A 264 -21.56 16.72 12.50
N ALA A 265 -22.44 15.85 11.99
CA ALA A 265 -23.84 16.16 11.78
C ALA A 265 -24.55 16.55 13.09
N LYS A 266 -24.23 15.85 14.19
CA LYS A 266 -24.75 16.18 15.53
C LYS A 266 -24.31 17.57 15.98
N THR A 267 -23.01 17.90 15.86
CA THR A 267 -22.49 19.23 16.22
C THR A 267 -23.13 20.33 15.36
N ALA A 268 -23.25 20.12 14.05
CA ALA A 268 -23.89 21.09 13.15
C ALA A 268 -25.38 21.27 13.47
N SER A 269 -26.09 20.17 13.77
CA SER A 269 -27.52 20.21 14.11
C SER A 269 -27.78 20.97 15.41
N GLN A 270 -26.95 20.79 16.43
CA GLN A 270 -27.04 21.55 17.68
C GLN A 270 -26.93 23.06 17.45
N LYS A 271 -25.94 23.48 16.65
CA LYS A 271 -25.75 24.89 16.28
C LYS A 271 -26.91 25.43 15.44
N LEU A 272 -27.45 24.60 14.54
CA LEU A 272 -28.61 24.96 13.71
C LEU A 272 -29.88 25.16 14.55
N VAL A 273 -30.10 24.33 15.57
CA VAL A 273 -31.21 24.48 16.52
C VAL A 273 -31.12 25.82 17.26
N VAL A 274 -29.92 26.22 17.69
CA VAL A 274 -29.69 27.52 18.33
C VAL A 274 -30.03 28.65 17.37
N LEU A 275 -29.53 28.60 16.13
CA LEU A 275 -29.83 29.61 15.11
C LEU A 275 -31.33 29.68 14.81
N PHE A 276 -32.01 28.54 14.75
CA PHE A 276 -33.45 28.44 14.52
C PHE A 276 -34.26 29.09 15.66
N ARG A 277 -33.82 28.95 16.92
CA ARG A 277 -34.47 29.60 18.07
C ARG A 277 -34.35 31.12 17.99
N PHE A 278 -33.23 31.64 17.53
CA PHE A 278 -32.99 33.07 17.39
C PHE A 278 -33.51 33.69 16.09
N ARG A 279 -34.12 32.92 15.19
CA ARG A 279 -34.56 33.39 13.87
C ARG A 279 -35.48 34.62 13.88
N LYS A 280 -36.21 34.84 14.98
CA LYS A 280 -37.14 35.98 15.12
C LYS A 280 -36.43 37.28 15.56
N LEU A 281 -35.19 37.20 16.04
CA LEU A 281 -34.44 38.36 16.56
C LEU A 281 -33.48 38.96 15.54
N TYR A 282 -33.23 38.29 14.41
CA TYR A 282 -32.22 38.68 13.43
C TYR A 282 -32.80 38.75 12.02
N ILE A 283 -32.22 39.63 11.20
CA ILE A 283 -32.57 39.80 9.77
C ILE A 283 -31.98 38.61 8.97
N PRO A 284 -32.59 38.16 7.85
CA PRO A 284 -32.09 37.05 7.06
C PRO A 284 -30.60 37.11 6.69
N GLU A 285 -30.05 38.29 6.42
CA GLU A 285 -28.63 38.48 6.13
C GLU A 285 -27.72 38.17 7.33
N GLN A 286 -28.14 38.57 8.53
CA GLN A 286 -27.43 38.28 9.78
C GLN A 286 -27.50 36.79 10.11
N LEU A 287 -28.64 36.14 9.88
CA LEU A 287 -28.79 34.69 10.04
C LEU A 287 -27.90 33.92 9.05
N LEU A 288 -27.80 34.39 7.81
CA LEU A 288 -26.91 33.83 6.81
C LEU A 288 -25.43 33.98 7.21
N LEU A 289 -25.04 35.14 7.74
CA LEU A 289 -23.69 35.38 8.25
C LEU A 289 -23.37 34.44 9.42
N LEU A 290 -24.28 34.30 10.39
CA LEU A 290 -24.12 33.40 11.54
C LEU A 290 -24.03 31.93 11.09
N TYR A 291 -24.85 31.51 10.12
CA TYR A 291 -24.76 30.17 9.53
C TYR A 291 -23.39 29.92 8.88
N LYS A 292 -22.94 30.85 8.02
CA LYS A 292 -21.65 30.75 7.32
C LYS A 292 -20.45 30.77 8.28
N ALA A 293 -20.55 31.49 9.40
CA ALA A 293 -19.47 31.60 10.38
C ALA A 293 -19.42 30.41 11.35
N GLN A 294 -20.58 29.91 11.82
CA GLN A 294 -20.62 28.98 12.95
C GLN A 294 -20.95 27.52 12.56
N ILE A 295 -21.78 27.32 11.54
CA ILE A 295 -22.32 25.99 11.17
C ILE A 295 -21.57 25.44 9.97
N ARG A 296 -21.46 26.24 8.90
CA ARG A 296 -20.81 25.86 7.64
C ARG A 296 -19.38 25.31 7.82
N PRO A 297 -18.48 25.90 8.65
CA PRO A 297 -17.12 25.38 8.81
C PRO A 297 -17.06 24.02 9.51
N SER A 298 -18.11 23.64 10.24
CA SER A 298 -18.18 22.31 10.86
C SER A 298 -18.57 21.23 9.86
N LEU A 299 -19.26 21.58 8.77
CA LEU A 299 -19.70 20.68 7.71
C LEU A 299 -18.70 20.64 6.54
N GLU A 300 -18.04 21.77 6.27
CA GLU A 300 -17.03 21.89 5.23
C GLU A 300 -15.65 21.51 5.79
N PHE A 301 -15.26 20.25 5.59
CA PHE A 301 -13.89 19.85 5.86
C PHE A 301 -12.95 20.49 4.82
N TYR A 302 -12.00 21.30 5.27
CA TYR A 302 -11.05 22.01 4.42
C TYR A 302 -10.19 21.04 3.61
N HIS A 303 -10.43 20.97 2.30
CA HIS A 303 -9.58 20.28 1.33
C HIS A 303 -8.94 21.28 0.36
N GLY A 304 -8.20 22.25 0.89
CA GLY A 304 -7.35 23.15 0.10
C GLY A 304 -8.08 24.11 -0.86
N ARG A 305 -9.42 24.17 -0.83
CA ARG A 305 -10.24 25.17 -1.53
C ARG A 305 -11.23 25.73 -0.54
N CYS A 306 -11.06 27.00 -0.16
CA CYS A 306 -12.08 27.71 0.61
C CYS A 306 -13.33 27.91 -0.25
N SER A 307 -14.48 28.05 0.40
CA SER A 307 -15.62 28.69 -0.24
C SER A 307 -15.19 30.06 -0.76
N SER A 308 -15.77 30.51 -1.89
CA SER A 308 -15.47 31.81 -2.50
C SER A 308 -15.48 32.95 -1.48
N GLU A 309 -16.38 32.87 -0.51
CA GLU A 309 -16.59 33.87 0.53
C GLU A 309 -15.47 33.87 1.59
N LEU A 310 -14.91 32.70 1.94
CA LEU A 310 -13.76 32.60 2.85
C LEU A 310 -12.44 32.91 2.15
N SER A 311 -12.35 32.64 0.84
CA SER A 311 -11.14 32.90 0.05
C SER A 311 -10.73 34.37 0.00
N GLN A 312 -11.68 35.29 0.21
CA GLN A 312 -11.45 36.73 0.22
C GLN A 312 -10.98 37.26 1.58
N ILE A 313 -11.20 36.50 2.67
CA ILE A 313 -10.87 36.90 4.04
C ILE A 313 -9.51 36.33 4.47
N ILE A 314 -9.11 35.20 3.88
CA ILE A 314 -7.83 34.57 4.15
C ILE A 314 -6.76 35.25 3.31
N THR A 315 -5.73 35.78 3.98
CA THR A 315 -4.57 36.37 3.31
C THR A 315 -4.03 35.39 2.27
N PRO A 316 -3.90 35.79 0.99
CA PRO A 316 -3.44 34.88 -0.04
C PRO A 316 -2.08 34.31 0.38
N LYS A 317 -1.96 32.99 0.25
CA LYS A 317 -0.73 32.26 0.58
C LYS A 317 0.42 32.95 -0.13
N ALA A 318 1.42 33.41 0.62
CA ALA A 318 2.59 34.10 0.06
C ALA A 318 3.19 33.25 -1.05
N VAL A 319 3.02 33.69 -2.30
CA VAL A 319 3.52 32.99 -3.48
C VAL A 319 5.02 33.25 -3.52
N ARG A 320 5.82 32.26 -3.11
CA ARG A 320 7.26 32.29 -3.37
C ARG A 320 7.45 32.07 -4.87
N THR A 321 7.80 33.13 -5.60
CA THR A 321 8.18 33.03 -7.01
C THR A 321 9.39 32.11 -7.14
N ARG A 322 9.24 31.01 -7.89
CA ARG A 322 10.35 30.13 -8.24
C ARG A 322 11.19 30.81 -9.31
N ASN A 323 12.32 31.42 -8.92
CA ASN A 323 13.30 32.00 -9.83
C ASN A 323 14.23 30.92 -10.40
N THR A 324 13.71 29.99 -11.20
CA THR A 324 14.53 29.03 -11.97
C THR A 324 14.43 29.30 -13.46
N ARG A 325 15.46 28.95 -14.25
CA ARG A 325 15.48 29.13 -15.73
C ARG A 325 14.28 28.49 -16.46
N GLU A 326 13.67 27.45 -15.89
CA GLU A 326 12.44 26.82 -16.40
C GLU A 326 11.19 27.71 -16.19
N ALA A 327 11.18 28.59 -15.19
CA ALA A 327 10.05 29.49 -14.92
C ALA A 327 9.85 30.57 -16.00
N LEU A 328 10.88 30.86 -16.80
CA LEU A 328 10.77 31.78 -17.96
C LEU A 328 9.93 31.21 -19.11
N ARG A 329 9.69 29.89 -19.12
CA ARG A 329 8.83 29.21 -20.11
C ARG A 329 7.41 28.97 -19.60
N ALA A 330 7.12 29.35 -18.35
CA ALA A 330 5.82 29.20 -17.73
C ALA A 330 4.83 30.26 -18.22
N HIS A 331 3.63 29.85 -18.62
CA HIS A 331 2.55 30.81 -18.85
C HIS A 331 1.95 31.27 -17.50
N PRO A 332 1.35 32.48 -17.41
CA PRO A 332 0.88 33.07 -16.15
C PRO A 332 -0.14 32.23 -15.36
N TYR A 333 -0.79 31.27 -16.01
CA TYR A 333 -1.83 30.41 -15.44
C TYR A 333 -1.35 29.00 -15.12
N GLN A 334 -0.03 28.79 -15.03
CA GLN A 334 0.53 27.49 -14.70
C GLN A 334 0.07 27.03 -13.30
N VAL A 335 -0.25 25.75 -13.16
CA VAL A 335 -0.58 25.15 -11.86
C VAL A 335 0.62 24.41 -11.27
N GLU A 336 0.78 24.47 -9.94
CA GLU A 336 1.81 23.68 -9.27
C GLU A 336 1.51 22.18 -9.44
N VAL A 337 2.50 21.42 -9.89
CA VAL A 337 2.39 19.97 -10.01
C VAL A 337 3.28 19.29 -8.99
N LEU A 338 2.68 18.53 -8.08
CA LEU A 338 3.39 17.76 -7.07
C LEU A 338 4.11 16.57 -7.71
N THR A 339 5.45 16.54 -7.68
CA THR A 339 6.24 15.43 -8.24
C THR A 339 5.80 14.08 -7.65
N PRO A 340 5.23 13.15 -8.44
CA PRO A 340 4.66 11.92 -7.92
C PRO A 340 5.78 10.96 -7.52
N ARG A 341 5.78 10.55 -6.25
CA ARG A 341 6.75 9.57 -5.71
C ARG A 341 6.42 8.12 -6.08
N THR A 342 5.28 7.88 -6.75
CA THR A 342 4.81 6.56 -7.17
C THR A 342 4.19 6.59 -8.56
N SER A 343 4.25 5.45 -9.28
CA SER A 343 3.67 5.30 -10.62
C SER A 343 2.15 5.48 -10.67
N LEU A 344 1.46 5.22 -9.56
CA LEU A 344 0.00 5.30 -9.47
C LEU A 344 -0.49 6.76 -9.51
N LEU A 345 0.24 7.68 -8.86
CA LEU A 345 -0.04 9.12 -8.93
C LEU A 345 0.32 9.71 -10.30
N HIS A 346 1.36 9.19 -10.96
CA HIS A 346 1.78 9.61 -12.30
C HIS A 346 0.72 9.33 -13.38
N HIS A 347 -0.19 8.40 -13.14
CA HIS A 347 -1.32 8.12 -14.04
C HIS A 347 -2.65 8.68 -13.57
N SER A 348 -2.66 9.40 -12.45
CA SER A 348 -3.86 10.07 -11.97
C SER A 348 -4.31 11.15 -12.94
N PHE A 349 -5.63 11.37 -12.99
CA PHE A 349 -6.24 12.43 -13.76
C PHE A 349 -5.58 13.78 -13.44
N PHE A 350 -5.45 14.13 -12.16
CA PHE A 350 -4.90 15.41 -11.71
C PHE A 350 -3.46 15.65 -12.17
N TRP A 351 -2.57 14.67 -12.04
CA TRP A 351 -1.18 14.83 -12.53
C TRP A 351 -1.18 15.04 -14.05
N ARG A 352 -1.85 14.17 -14.81
CA ARG A 352 -1.88 14.24 -16.28
C ARG A 352 -2.50 15.54 -16.79
N THR A 353 -3.61 15.98 -16.20
CA THR A 353 -4.27 17.22 -16.63
C THR A 353 -3.46 18.45 -16.26
N SER A 354 -2.81 18.47 -15.10
CA SER A 354 -1.98 19.60 -14.69
C SER A 354 -0.69 19.69 -15.51
N THR A 355 -0.06 18.54 -15.83
CA THR A 355 1.09 18.50 -16.74
C THR A 355 0.70 18.96 -18.15
N LEU A 356 -0.44 18.49 -18.67
CA LEU A 356 -0.93 18.91 -19.99
C LEU A 356 -1.30 20.39 -20.02
N TRP A 357 -1.98 20.90 -18.99
CA TRP A 357 -2.35 22.31 -18.84
C TRP A 357 -1.13 23.21 -18.90
N ASN A 358 -0.09 22.85 -18.15
CA ASN A 358 1.16 23.60 -18.10
C ASN A 358 1.99 23.56 -19.39
N GLN A 359 1.73 22.57 -20.26
CA GLN A 359 2.37 22.46 -21.58
C GLN A 359 1.67 23.28 -22.67
N LEU A 360 0.50 23.88 -22.37
CA LEU A 360 -0.20 24.74 -23.32
C LEU A 360 0.55 26.07 -23.47
N PRO A 361 0.72 26.59 -24.70
CA PRO A 361 1.38 27.87 -24.90
C PRO A 361 0.54 29.04 -24.35
N GLY A 362 1.24 30.05 -23.86
CA GLY A 362 0.64 31.19 -23.15
C GLY A 362 -0.41 31.95 -23.95
N ASN A 363 -0.29 32.00 -25.28
CA ASN A 363 -1.22 32.69 -26.17
C ASN A 363 -2.63 32.07 -26.23
N LEU A 364 -2.81 30.84 -25.75
CA LEU A 364 -4.13 30.22 -25.60
C LEU A 364 -4.92 30.83 -24.45
N PHE A 365 -4.23 31.41 -23.47
CA PHE A 365 -4.85 31.92 -22.26
C PHE A 365 -5.16 33.41 -22.41
N PRO A 366 -6.39 33.85 -22.06
CA PRO A 366 -6.73 35.27 -22.06
C PRO A 366 -5.98 36.04 -20.97
N ASP A 367 -5.79 37.36 -21.15
CA ASP A 367 -5.07 38.23 -20.19
C ASP A 367 -5.72 38.26 -18.78
N SER A 368 -7.00 37.90 -18.70
CA SER A 368 -7.74 37.68 -17.46
C SER A 368 -8.47 36.35 -17.50
N TYR A 369 -8.70 35.74 -16.32
CA TYR A 369 -9.34 34.42 -16.24
C TYR A 369 -10.77 34.44 -16.82
N ASN A 370 -10.93 33.88 -18.01
CA ASN A 370 -12.23 33.72 -18.67
C ASN A 370 -12.31 32.36 -19.39
N LEU A 371 -13.06 31.43 -18.81
CA LEU A 371 -13.16 30.06 -19.30
C LEU A 371 -13.81 29.97 -20.69
N LYS A 372 -14.78 30.83 -21.01
CA LYS A 372 -15.43 30.83 -22.33
C LYS A 372 -14.44 31.24 -23.41
N ARG A 373 -13.65 32.29 -23.17
CA ARG A 373 -12.61 32.78 -24.09
C ARG A 373 -11.45 31.80 -24.25
N PHE A 374 -11.05 31.12 -23.18
CA PHE A 374 -10.08 30.03 -23.27
C PHE A 374 -10.60 28.88 -24.15
N LYS A 375 -11.86 28.45 -23.95
CA LYS A 375 -12.47 27.39 -24.76
C LYS A 375 -12.55 27.74 -26.24
N SER A 376 -12.89 28.99 -26.59
CA SER A 376 -12.90 29.43 -27.99
C SER A 376 -11.49 29.42 -28.60
N ASN A 377 -10.48 29.92 -27.87
CA ASN A 377 -9.09 29.94 -28.35
C ASN A 377 -8.52 28.52 -28.56
N ALA A 378 -8.84 27.60 -27.65
CA ALA A 378 -8.45 26.20 -27.78
C ALA A 378 -9.11 25.52 -28.99
N TYR A 379 -10.39 25.81 -29.24
CA TYR A 379 -11.13 25.26 -30.38
C TYR A 379 -10.60 25.76 -31.73
N VAL A 380 -10.32 27.06 -31.84
CA VAL A 380 -9.74 27.66 -33.06
C VAL A 380 -8.44 26.96 -33.44
N ARG A 381 -7.54 26.76 -32.46
CA ARG A 381 -6.23 26.15 -32.73
C ARG A 381 -6.30 24.66 -33.09
N ASP A 382 -7.28 23.93 -32.57
CA ASP A 382 -7.51 22.53 -32.95
C ASP A 382 -8.05 22.42 -34.39
N CYS A 383 -8.89 23.36 -34.83
CA CYS A 383 -9.27 23.49 -36.25
C CYS A 383 -8.09 23.87 -37.15
N GLU A 384 -7.29 24.88 -36.78
CA GLU A 384 -6.11 25.30 -37.57
C GLU A 384 -5.10 24.15 -37.73
N ARG A 385 -4.89 23.35 -36.67
CA ARG A 385 -3.98 22.21 -36.71
C ARG A 385 -4.51 21.03 -37.54
N ARG A 386 -5.83 20.81 -37.58
CA ARG A 386 -6.45 19.76 -38.42
C ARG A 386 -6.57 20.15 -39.89
N LEU A 387 -6.70 21.44 -40.19
CA LEU A 387 -6.91 21.95 -41.55
C LEU A 387 -5.63 22.51 -42.20
N GLY A 388 -4.56 22.74 -41.43
CA GLY A 388 -3.28 23.23 -41.94
C GLY A 388 -3.28 24.70 -42.38
N ILE A 389 -4.25 25.50 -41.93
CA ILE A 389 -4.45 26.89 -42.37
C ILE A 389 -4.64 27.79 -41.13
N THR A 390 -4.08 29.01 -41.15
CA THR A 390 -4.29 30.04 -40.13
C THR A 390 -5.58 30.82 -40.40
N ILE A 391 -6.52 30.86 -39.45
CA ILE A 391 -7.85 31.47 -39.66
C ILE A 391 -7.82 32.96 -39.22
N PRO A 392 -8.13 33.92 -40.11
CA PRO A 392 -8.16 35.34 -39.75
C PRO A 392 -9.24 35.67 -38.71
N TYR A 393 -8.95 36.60 -37.80
CA TYR A 393 -9.77 36.95 -36.62
C TYR A 393 -11.25 37.29 -36.95
N LYS A 394 -11.54 37.82 -38.15
CA LYS A 394 -12.90 38.16 -38.60
C LYS A 394 -13.80 36.96 -38.91
N TRP A 395 -13.25 35.76 -39.10
CA TRP A 395 -14.01 34.56 -39.51
C TRP A 395 -14.33 33.59 -38.36
N GLN A 396 -13.91 33.90 -37.13
CA GLN A 396 -14.04 33.00 -35.96
C GLN A 396 -15.49 32.78 -35.46
N LYS A 397 -16.49 33.54 -35.96
CA LYS A 397 -17.88 33.41 -35.50
C LYS A 397 -18.79 32.56 -36.38
N GLN A 398 -18.37 32.08 -37.55
CA GLN A 398 -19.32 31.51 -38.52
C GLN A 398 -19.02 30.10 -39.07
N THR A 399 -17.94 29.43 -38.69
CA THR A 399 -17.63 28.09 -39.23
C THR A 399 -17.43 27.07 -38.14
N ALA A 400 -18.45 26.23 -37.93
CA ALA A 400 -18.30 24.95 -37.26
C ALA A 400 -17.45 24.03 -38.15
N CYS A 401 -16.33 23.53 -37.63
CA CYS A 401 -15.60 22.41 -38.25
C CYS A 401 -16.43 21.12 -38.06
N ASP A 402 -17.55 20.99 -38.77
CA ASP A 402 -18.35 19.77 -38.78
C ASP A 402 -18.02 18.96 -40.05
N SER A 403 -17.21 17.92 -39.85
CA SER A 403 -16.98 16.84 -40.80
C SER A 403 -18.20 15.90 -40.84
N SER A 404 -19.35 16.39 -41.34
CA SER A 404 -20.60 15.62 -41.37
C SER A 404 -21.40 15.79 -42.66
N SER A 405 -20.78 15.47 -43.81
CA SER A 405 -21.53 15.19 -45.05
C SER A 405 -21.02 13.96 -45.80
N LEU A 406 -20.92 12.82 -45.11
CA LEU A 406 -21.01 11.49 -45.73
C LEU A 406 -21.81 10.56 -44.78
N ARG A 407 -23.09 10.37 -45.10
CA ARG A 407 -24.00 9.32 -44.57
C ARG A 407 -23.36 7.93 -44.78
N LYS A 408 -23.55 6.84 -44.04
CA LYS A 408 -24.54 6.24 -43.09
C LYS A 408 -23.91 4.84 -42.72
N PRO A 409 -24.54 3.91 -41.95
CA PRO A 409 -25.39 4.00 -40.76
C PRO A 409 -25.02 2.96 -39.66
N LYS A 410 -25.81 2.97 -38.58
CA LYS A 410 -26.08 1.85 -37.63
C LYS A 410 -24.94 1.40 -36.69
N VAL A 411 -25.16 1.61 -35.40
CA VAL A 411 -25.64 0.61 -34.41
C VAL A 411 -25.37 1.22 -33.03
N THR A 412 -26.43 1.54 -32.30
CA THR A 412 -26.35 1.86 -30.87
C THR A 412 -25.86 0.64 -30.08
N PRO A 413 -24.95 0.83 -29.11
CA PRO A 413 -25.35 0.45 -27.77
C PRO A 413 -24.82 1.38 -26.66
N ARG A 414 -25.70 1.59 -25.67
CA ARG A 414 -25.43 1.89 -24.26
C ARG A 414 -24.74 3.22 -23.94
N ARG A 415 -25.44 4.03 -23.12
CA ARG A 415 -25.22 4.12 -21.65
C ARG A 415 -26.24 5.10 -21.08
N THR A 416 -27.05 4.66 -20.12
CA THR A 416 -26.99 5.12 -18.72
C THR A 416 -26.55 6.57 -18.55
N SER A 417 -27.44 7.36 -17.95
CA SER A 417 -27.25 8.19 -16.74
C SER A 417 -28.18 9.42 -16.85
N TYR A 418 -28.86 9.98 -15.85
CA TYR A 418 -28.78 9.99 -14.40
C TYR A 418 -30.21 10.18 -13.81
N PHE A 419 -30.42 9.62 -12.61
CA PHE A 419 -31.18 10.16 -11.47
C PHE A 419 -32.53 10.87 -11.69
N THR A 420 -33.57 10.24 -11.14
CA THR A 420 -34.63 10.94 -10.38
C THR A 420 -34.72 10.31 -8.99
N TRP A 421 -34.67 11.18 -7.98
CA TRP A 421 -35.01 10.84 -6.60
C TRP A 421 -36.52 10.86 -6.47
N ASP A 422 -37.13 9.71 -6.25
CA ASP A 422 -38.44 9.58 -5.62
C ASP A 422 -38.48 8.18 -5.00
N TYR A 423 -38.42 8.11 -3.67
CA TYR A 423 -38.79 6.89 -2.96
C TYR A 423 -39.74 7.23 -1.82
N ASN A 424 -41.01 7.06 -2.13
CA ASN A 424 -42.12 7.00 -1.19
C ASN A 424 -42.04 5.65 -0.42
N PRO A 425 -42.23 5.63 0.91
CA PRO A 425 -42.12 4.42 1.71
C PRO A 425 -43.38 3.55 1.61
N PRO A 426 -43.28 2.21 1.56
CA PRO A 426 -44.42 1.35 1.80
C PRO A 426 -44.62 1.13 3.31
N LEU A 427 -45.68 1.73 3.84
CA LEU A 427 -46.38 1.27 5.04
C LEU A 427 -46.91 -0.15 4.82
N LYS A 428 -46.61 -1.10 5.71
CA LYS A 428 -47.50 -2.22 6.04
C LYS A 428 -47.18 -2.83 7.43
N ARG A 429 -48.00 -2.42 8.40
CA ARG A 429 -48.64 -3.19 9.48
C ARG A 429 -47.77 -4.13 10.34
N HIS A 430 -47.43 -3.67 11.54
CA HIS A 430 -47.28 -4.55 12.70
C HIS A 430 -48.65 -4.80 13.33
N ASN A 431 -49.02 -6.08 13.45
CA ASN A 431 -50.13 -6.52 14.28
C ASN A 431 -49.77 -6.33 15.76
N ILE A 432 -50.70 -5.71 16.48
CA ILE A 432 -50.72 -5.58 17.92
C ILE A 432 -51.25 -6.91 18.48
N THR A 433 -50.46 -7.57 19.34
CA THR A 433 -51.01 -8.48 20.35
C THR A 433 -50.43 -8.09 21.71
N ARG A 434 -51.35 -7.85 22.62
CA ARG A 434 -51.20 -7.35 23.99
C ARG A 434 -51.32 -8.56 24.93
N SER A 435 -50.36 -8.78 25.83
CA SER A 435 -50.51 -9.54 27.09
C SER A 435 -49.20 -9.42 27.88
N SER A 436 -49.12 -8.57 28.91
CA SER A 436 -49.45 -8.85 30.33
C SER A 436 -48.55 -9.89 31.01
N ALA A 437 -47.63 -9.41 31.86
CA ALA A 437 -47.14 -10.05 33.11
C ALA A 437 -46.01 -9.15 33.66
N ALA A 438 -46.27 -8.27 34.62
CA ALA A 438 -46.28 -8.56 36.06
C ALA A 438 -44.89 -8.96 36.58
N SER A 439 -44.23 -7.99 37.22
CA SER A 439 -43.17 -8.22 38.22
C SER A 439 -43.74 -9.06 39.37
N PRO A 440 -42.88 -9.80 40.09
CA PRO A 440 -42.49 -9.26 41.39
C PRO A 440 -41.01 -9.50 41.75
N ILE A 441 -40.43 -8.46 42.33
CA ILE A 441 -39.32 -8.53 43.30
C ILE A 441 -39.93 -9.08 44.60
N PRO A 442 -39.28 -10.02 45.30
CA PRO A 442 -38.91 -9.71 46.68
C PRO A 442 -37.56 -10.29 47.19
N ILE A 443 -36.91 -9.45 48.02
CA ILE A 443 -36.33 -9.73 49.35
C ILE A 443 -34.95 -10.44 49.33
N ASN A 444 -33.86 -9.76 49.72
CA ASN A 444 -33.52 -9.20 51.05
C ASN A 444 -32.59 -7.99 50.92
#